data_AF-A4ACV6-F1
#
_entry.id   AF-A4ACV6-F1
#
_cell.length_a   1.000
_cell.length_b   1.000
_cell.length_c   1.000
_cell.angle_alpha   90.00
_cell.angle_beta   90.00
_cell.angle_gamma   90.00
#
_symmetry.space_group_name_H-M   'P 1'
#
loop_
_entity.id
_entity.type
_entity.pdbx_description
1 polymer ?
#
loop_
_entity_poly.entity_id
_entity_poly.type
_entity_poly.pdbx_seq_one_letter_code
_entity_poly.pdbx_strand_id
1 'polypeptide(L)'
;MRSKLWLIASALVVSASTSAEASTMEPFEASEYCSASNVQVSTSSIAYSRGEYGIRWNLDGHIYTTLLIADLTNYDVSRQLALAYYSQYPDENADYEATPVAIKYLLIPWHWRWRNDVTGVLHSLHGGDNTAVAERRDAISKALSTSIKNPKQDWLSGLLIHALGDAYAHTANAYGSITENAYGPWIGHAIPSLLHRNPDAIRRPLARKKYLGYVTNLYDVLRQDSSSDTEFAKILDFLAGFECKSDNCGNFHAAYNDSQSDDAMEDFSKCMELNSRDLKRDEVQSAIDSIPR
;
A
#
# COMPACT_ATOMS: atom_id res chain seq x y z
N MET A 1 48.80 37.36 42.42
CA MET A 1 47.99 36.24 42.95
C MET A 1 46.61 36.25 42.28
N ARG A 2 46.42 35.46 41.22
CA ARG A 2 45.11 35.20 40.61
C ARG A 2 45.07 33.74 40.20
N SER A 3 44.32 32.95 40.97
CA SER A 3 44.09 31.52 40.80
C SER A 3 43.18 31.27 39.59
N LYS A 4 43.65 30.46 38.63
CA LYS A 4 42.85 29.92 37.54
C LYS A 4 42.19 28.62 38.02
N LEU A 5 40.87 28.61 38.17
CA LEU A 5 40.08 27.39 38.25
C LEU A 5 39.76 26.93 36.83
N TRP A 6 40.16 25.71 36.48
CA TRP A 6 39.68 24.99 35.32
C TRP A 6 38.49 24.13 35.75
N LEU A 7 37.32 24.35 35.14
CA LEU A 7 36.15 23.48 35.25
C LEU A 7 36.11 22.60 33.99
N ILE A 8 36.40 21.31 34.18
CA ILE A 8 36.21 20.28 33.16
C ILE A 8 34.76 19.83 33.25
N ALA A 9 33.95 20.19 32.24
CA ALA A 9 32.61 19.66 32.08
C ALA A 9 32.71 18.37 31.26
N SER A 10 32.56 17.21 31.91
CA SER A 10 32.40 15.93 31.26
C SER A 10 31.03 15.88 30.57
N ALA A 11 31.04 15.74 29.24
CA ALA A 11 29.83 15.48 28.46
C ALA A 11 29.36 14.04 28.72
N LEU A 12 28.24 13.91 29.41
CA LEU A 12 27.50 12.65 29.53
C LEU A 12 26.76 12.42 28.21
N VAL A 13 27.27 11.52 27.38
CA VAL A 13 26.52 11.02 26.21
C VAL A 13 25.51 9.99 26.73
N VAL A 14 24.28 10.43 26.94
CA VAL A 14 23.15 9.53 27.20
C VAL A 14 22.69 9.01 25.85
N SER A 15 23.16 7.82 25.47
CA SER A 15 22.58 7.05 24.37
C SER A 15 21.22 6.51 24.82
N ALA A 16 20.14 7.20 24.44
CA ALA A 16 18.79 6.68 24.62
C ALA A 16 18.57 5.55 23.60
N SER A 17 18.69 4.30 24.04
CA SER A 17 18.15 3.16 23.30
C SER A 17 16.64 3.17 23.45
N THR A 18 15.92 3.74 22.48
CA THR A 18 14.46 3.56 22.39
C THR A 18 14.18 2.15 21.87
N SER A 19 14.30 1.14 22.73
CA SER A 19 13.57 -0.10 22.52
C SER A 19 12.10 0.23 22.76
N ALA A 20 11.37 0.54 21.69
CA ALA A 20 9.92 0.51 21.74
C ALA A 20 9.55 -0.91 22.20
N GLU A 21 9.06 -1.03 23.44
CA GLU A 21 8.37 -2.22 23.89
C GLU A 21 7.16 -2.35 22.97
N ALA A 22 7.30 -3.17 21.93
CA ALA A 22 6.19 -3.62 21.12
C ALA A 22 5.23 -4.31 22.08
N SER A 23 4.19 -3.57 22.48
CA SER A 23 3.07 -4.07 23.26
C SER A 23 2.70 -5.44 22.71
N THR A 24 2.78 -6.46 23.56
CA THR A 24 2.40 -7.85 23.25
C THR A 24 0.88 -7.95 23.13
N MET A 25 0.27 -7.13 22.28
CA MET A 25 -1.09 -7.38 21.84
C MET A 25 -1.03 -8.65 21.00
N GLU A 26 -1.67 -9.70 21.52
CA GLU A 26 -1.92 -10.96 20.82
C GLU A 26 -2.30 -10.62 19.37
N PRO A 27 -1.44 -10.97 18.40
CA PRO A 27 -1.65 -10.55 17.04
C PRO A 27 -2.90 -11.24 16.51
N PHE A 28 -3.81 -10.37 16.13
CA PHE A 28 -5.09 -10.65 15.53
C PHE A 28 -4.86 -11.44 14.23
N GLU A 29 -5.09 -12.75 14.24
CA GLU A 29 -5.11 -13.54 13.01
C GLU A 29 -6.47 -13.28 12.33
N ALA A 30 -6.54 -12.20 11.55
CA ALA A 30 -7.69 -11.88 10.70
C ALA A 30 -8.12 -13.10 9.85
N SER A 31 -7.15 -13.91 9.45
CA SER A 31 -7.34 -15.21 8.81
C SER A 31 -8.13 -16.19 9.66
N GLU A 32 -7.90 -16.28 10.98
CA GLU A 32 -8.63 -17.21 11.85
C GLU A 32 -10.11 -16.85 12.00
N TYR A 33 -10.45 -15.55 12.13
CA TYR A 33 -11.84 -15.13 12.34
C TYR A 33 -12.74 -15.36 11.12
N CYS A 34 -12.23 -15.05 9.93
CA CYS A 34 -13.02 -15.15 8.70
C CYS A 34 -12.86 -16.49 7.96
N SER A 35 -11.87 -17.32 8.34
CA SER A 35 -11.83 -18.73 7.91
C SER A 35 -12.66 -19.66 8.80
N ALA A 36 -12.85 -19.34 10.09
CA ALA A 36 -13.57 -20.19 11.04
C ALA A 36 -15.11 -19.98 11.05
N SER A 37 -15.61 -18.89 10.49
CA SER A 37 -17.01 -18.45 10.61
C SER A 37 -17.99 -19.09 9.61
N ASN A 38 -17.66 -20.25 9.03
CA ASN A 38 -18.45 -20.94 7.97
C ASN A 38 -18.66 -20.13 6.69
N VAL A 39 -17.98 -18.98 6.50
CA VAL A 39 -17.75 -18.47 5.16
C VAL A 39 -16.78 -19.45 4.52
N GLN A 40 -17.33 -20.50 3.89
CA GLN A 40 -16.56 -21.31 2.96
C GLN A 40 -16.25 -20.41 1.77
N VAL A 41 -15.27 -19.51 1.94
CA VAL A 41 -14.48 -19.06 0.81
C VAL A 41 -13.81 -20.33 0.33
N SER A 42 -14.47 -21.01 -0.61
CA SER A 42 -13.97 -22.28 -1.08
C SER A 42 -12.58 -21.98 -1.63
N THR A 43 -11.56 -22.61 -1.10
CA THR A 43 -10.22 -22.50 -1.70
C THR A 43 -10.25 -23.03 -3.15
N SER A 44 -11.28 -23.80 -3.52
CA SER A 44 -11.60 -24.16 -4.90
C SER A 44 -12.41 -23.12 -5.69
N SER A 45 -13.02 -22.11 -5.05
CA SER A 45 -13.69 -20.99 -5.75
C SER A 45 -12.73 -19.85 -6.09
N ILE A 46 -11.59 -19.76 -5.41
CA ILE A 46 -10.41 -18.99 -5.88
C ILE A 46 -9.51 -19.90 -6.74
N ALA A 47 -9.97 -21.09 -7.15
CA ALA A 47 -9.22 -21.87 -8.14
C ALA A 47 -9.31 -21.16 -9.49
N TYR A 48 -8.34 -20.28 -9.73
CA TYR A 48 -8.09 -19.65 -11.00
C TYR A 48 -8.16 -20.69 -12.12
N SER A 49 -9.19 -20.59 -12.97
CA SER A 49 -9.10 -21.26 -14.26
C SER A 49 -7.94 -20.58 -15.00
N ARG A 50 -6.80 -21.28 -15.12
CA ARG A 50 -5.50 -20.78 -15.61
C ARG A 50 -5.50 -20.41 -17.11
N GLY A 51 -6.59 -19.86 -17.63
CA GLY A 51 -6.82 -19.62 -19.05
C GLY A 51 -7.32 -18.24 -19.41
N GLU A 52 -7.95 -17.49 -18.50
CA GLU A 52 -8.54 -16.19 -18.81
C GLU A 52 -8.31 -15.23 -17.63
N TYR A 53 -7.35 -14.32 -17.80
CA TYR A 53 -6.99 -13.33 -16.80
C TYR A 53 -7.79 -12.06 -16.99
N GLY A 54 -8.10 -11.43 -15.87
CA GLY A 54 -8.03 -10.00 -15.80
C GLY A 54 -8.42 -9.45 -14.47
N ILE A 55 -8.71 -8.16 -14.41
CA ILE A 55 -8.69 -7.46 -13.14
C ILE A 55 -9.86 -6.47 -13.14
N ARG A 56 -10.71 -6.49 -12.10
CA ARG A 56 -11.60 -5.36 -11.84
C ARG A 56 -10.77 -4.31 -11.12
N TRP A 57 -10.82 -3.11 -11.66
CA TRP A 57 -10.11 -1.99 -11.11
C TRP A 57 -11.15 -1.00 -10.61
N ASN A 58 -11.28 -0.89 -9.29
CA ASN A 58 -11.50 0.45 -8.76
C ASN A 58 -10.32 1.32 -9.21
N LEU A 59 -10.56 2.61 -9.40
CA LEU A 59 -9.61 3.54 -10.03
C LEU A 59 -8.18 3.40 -9.48
N ASP A 60 -8.04 2.98 -8.22
CA ASP A 60 -6.81 3.04 -7.44
C ASP A 60 -6.10 1.66 -7.34
N GLY A 61 -6.86 0.56 -7.49
CA GLY A 61 -6.32 -0.77 -7.79
C GLY A 61 -5.58 -1.51 -6.67
N HIS A 62 -5.64 -1.04 -5.42
CA HIS A 62 -4.95 -1.66 -4.29
C HIS A 62 -5.43 -3.10 -4.01
N ILE A 63 -6.74 -3.32 -3.80
CA ILE A 63 -7.31 -4.65 -3.47
C ILE A 63 -6.90 -5.72 -4.50
N TYR A 64 -7.35 -5.56 -5.75
CA TYR A 64 -7.26 -6.65 -6.73
C TYR A 64 -5.83 -6.89 -7.21
N THR A 65 -5.00 -5.83 -7.29
CA THR A 65 -3.57 -6.02 -7.56
C THR A 65 -2.91 -6.82 -6.44
N THR A 66 -3.21 -6.47 -5.19
CA THR A 66 -2.65 -7.19 -4.03
C THR A 66 -3.07 -8.65 -4.03
N LEU A 67 -4.36 -8.93 -4.23
CA LEU A 67 -4.91 -10.28 -4.30
C LEU A 67 -4.23 -11.11 -5.40
N LEU A 68 -4.15 -10.56 -6.62
CA LEU A 68 -3.52 -11.22 -7.75
C LEU A 68 -2.04 -11.56 -7.49
N ILE A 69 -1.26 -10.60 -6.97
CA ILE A 69 0.16 -10.82 -6.74
C ILE A 69 0.40 -11.78 -5.56
N ALA A 70 -0.42 -11.70 -4.50
CA ALA A 70 -0.36 -12.65 -3.39
C ALA A 70 -0.67 -14.08 -3.85
N ASP A 71 -1.61 -14.26 -4.79
CA ASP A 71 -1.89 -15.56 -5.39
C ASP A 71 -0.74 -16.11 -6.24
N LEU A 72 -0.19 -15.29 -7.14
CA LEU A 72 0.94 -15.70 -8.00
C LEU A 72 2.21 -16.08 -7.21
N THR A 73 2.31 -15.57 -5.99
CA THR A 73 3.39 -15.86 -5.05
C THR A 73 3.05 -16.99 -4.07
N ASN A 74 1.90 -17.66 -4.25
CA ASN A 74 1.44 -18.84 -3.51
C ASN A 74 1.30 -18.61 -1.99
N TYR A 75 0.84 -17.43 -1.57
CA TYR A 75 0.31 -17.29 -0.21
C TYR A 75 -1.00 -18.07 -0.06
N ASP A 76 -1.34 -18.50 1.15
CA ASP A 76 -2.65 -19.11 1.39
C ASP A 76 -3.76 -18.06 1.23
N VAL A 77 -4.96 -18.53 0.85
CA VAL A 77 -6.12 -17.66 0.56
C VAL A 77 -6.41 -16.67 1.69
N SER A 78 -6.34 -17.11 2.95
CA SER A 78 -6.69 -16.25 4.08
C SER A 78 -5.73 -15.07 4.20
N ARG A 79 -4.44 -15.32 3.93
CA ARG A 79 -3.39 -14.32 3.88
C ARG A 79 -3.51 -13.40 2.67
N GLN A 80 -3.83 -13.93 1.49
CA GLN A 80 -4.09 -13.12 0.29
C GLN A 80 -5.21 -12.09 0.55
N LEU A 81 -6.32 -12.54 1.12
CA LEU A 81 -7.48 -11.70 1.47
C LEU A 81 -7.13 -10.65 2.53
N ALA A 82 -6.38 -11.04 3.58
CA ALA A 82 -5.94 -10.11 4.62
C ALA A 82 -5.05 -8.99 4.06
N LEU A 83 -4.07 -9.33 3.23
CA LEU A 83 -3.20 -8.34 2.57
C LEU A 83 -4.00 -7.39 1.68
N ALA A 84 -4.94 -7.92 0.90
CA ALA A 84 -5.79 -7.14 0.00
C ALA A 84 -6.75 -6.21 0.75
N TYR A 85 -7.34 -6.67 1.87
CA TYR A 85 -8.18 -5.84 2.72
C TYR A 85 -7.40 -4.68 3.33
N TYR A 86 -6.28 -4.98 3.99
CA TYR A 86 -5.48 -3.94 4.65
C TYR A 86 -4.75 -3.00 3.68
N SER A 87 -4.59 -3.37 2.40
CA SER A 87 -4.07 -2.45 1.37
C SER A 87 -5.10 -1.44 0.87
N GLN A 88 -6.39 -1.67 1.10
CA GLN A 88 -7.45 -0.70 0.82
C GLN A 88 -7.89 0.08 2.06
N TYR A 89 -7.70 -0.50 3.25
CA TYR A 89 -8.13 0.08 4.52
C TYR A 89 -7.83 1.58 4.71
N PRO A 90 -6.66 2.12 4.31
CA PRO A 90 -6.40 3.56 4.39
C PRO A 90 -7.41 4.44 3.63
N ASP A 91 -7.89 3.99 2.48
CA ASP A 91 -8.84 4.74 1.65
C ASP A 91 -10.29 4.59 2.10
N GLU A 92 -10.62 3.50 2.79
CA GLU A 92 -11.99 3.22 3.25
C GLU A 92 -12.27 3.82 4.64
N ASN A 93 -11.23 4.06 5.43
CA ASN A 93 -11.35 4.65 6.76
C ASN A 93 -11.04 6.15 6.75
N ALA A 94 -12.05 6.98 7.02
CA ALA A 94 -11.93 8.44 6.98
C ALA A 94 -10.90 9.06 7.98
N ASP A 95 -10.43 8.32 8.99
CA ASP A 95 -9.34 8.79 9.87
C ASP A 95 -7.93 8.57 9.28
N TYR A 96 -7.85 7.76 8.21
CA TYR A 96 -6.63 7.42 7.48
C TYR A 96 -6.66 7.88 6.02
N GLU A 97 -7.83 8.15 5.44
CA GLU A 97 -7.97 8.60 4.06
C GLU A 97 -7.31 9.98 3.85
N ALA A 98 -6.49 10.10 2.80
CA ALA A 98 -5.74 11.32 2.49
C ALA A 98 -6.60 12.59 2.50
N THR A 99 -7.77 12.56 1.84
CA THR A 99 -8.60 13.76 1.61
C THR A 99 -9.28 14.25 2.90
N PRO A 100 -10.06 13.42 3.63
CA PRO A 100 -10.63 13.82 4.90
C PRO A 100 -9.58 14.26 5.91
N VAL A 101 -8.46 13.53 6.04
CA VAL A 101 -7.38 13.89 6.98
C VAL A 101 -6.73 15.22 6.60
N ALA A 102 -6.49 15.46 5.30
CA ALA A 102 -5.93 16.72 4.82
C ALA A 102 -6.83 17.93 5.16
N ILE A 103 -8.15 17.77 5.02
CA ILE A 103 -9.16 18.81 5.28
C ILE A 103 -9.40 18.99 6.78
N LYS A 104 -9.71 17.91 7.51
CA LYS A 104 -10.04 17.88 8.94
C LYS A 104 -8.98 18.56 9.80
N TYR A 105 -7.70 18.32 9.49
CA TYR A 105 -6.59 18.84 10.27
C TYR A 105 -5.87 20.04 9.64
N LEU A 106 -6.43 20.64 8.58
CA LEU A 106 -5.85 21.78 7.87
C LEU A 106 -5.53 22.95 8.82
N LEU A 107 -6.51 23.33 9.65
CA LEU A 107 -6.43 24.49 10.54
C LEU A 107 -6.10 24.12 11.99
N ILE A 108 -5.61 22.91 12.25
CA ILE A 108 -5.37 22.40 13.60
C ILE A 108 -3.87 22.07 13.77
N PRO A 109 -3.02 23.04 14.17
CA PRO A 109 -1.56 22.91 14.11
C PRO A 109 -0.99 21.70 14.86
N TRP A 110 -1.56 21.33 16.00
CA TRP A 110 -1.11 20.18 16.79
C TRP A 110 -1.39 18.82 16.13
N HIS A 111 -2.21 18.77 15.07
CA HIS A 111 -2.42 17.58 14.24
C HIS A 111 -1.66 17.61 12.91
N TRP A 112 -0.88 18.65 12.61
CA TRP A 112 -0.16 18.74 11.34
C TRP A 112 0.84 17.60 11.12
N ARG A 113 1.45 17.08 12.19
CA ARG A 113 2.30 15.89 12.08
C ARG A 113 1.49 14.71 11.56
N TRP A 114 0.36 14.39 12.19
CA TRP A 114 -0.50 13.29 11.75
C TRP A 114 -1.00 13.47 10.33
N ARG A 115 -1.44 14.68 10.00
CA ARG A 115 -1.84 15.03 8.64
C ARG A 115 -0.72 14.72 7.64
N ASN A 116 0.50 15.22 7.90
CA ASN A 116 1.64 15.01 7.02
C ASN A 116 2.09 13.53 6.99
N ASP A 117 1.95 12.82 8.10
CA ASP A 117 2.27 11.40 8.21
C ASP A 117 1.32 10.57 7.35
N VAL A 118 0.01 10.81 7.45
CA VAL A 118 -1.00 10.16 6.60
C VAL A 118 -0.83 10.57 5.14
N THR A 119 -0.90 11.86 4.82
CA THR A 119 -0.90 12.29 3.41
C THR A 119 0.46 12.07 2.75
N GLY A 120 1.55 12.40 3.46
CA GLY A 120 2.89 12.43 2.91
C GLY A 120 3.61 11.09 2.95
N VAL A 121 3.32 10.26 3.96
CA VAL A 121 4.02 8.96 4.14
C VAL A 121 3.11 7.79 3.78
N LEU A 122 1.92 7.67 4.40
CA LEU A 122 1.00 6.57 4.09
C LEU A 122 0.51 6.64 2.65
N HIS A 123 0.11 7.82 2.20
CA HIS A 123 -0.34 8.06 0.82
C HIS A 123 0.75 8.61 -0.10
N SER A 124 2.02 8.53 0.28
CA SER A 124 3.17 8.93 -0.56
C SER A 124 3.07 10.30 -1.27
N LEU A 125 2.29 11.27 -0.75
CA LEU A 125 2.25 12.65 -1.27
C LEU A 125 3.44 13.45 -0.71
N HIS A 126 4.65 12.92 -0.82
CA HIS A 126 5.83 13.47 -0.15
C HIS A 126 6.51 14.61 -0.93
N GLY A 127 6.17 14.81 -2.21
CA GLY A 127 6.89 15.72 -3.09
C GLY A 127 8.35 15.29 -3.33
N GLY A 128 9.16 16.14 -3.95
CA GLY A 128 10.56 15.80 -4.26
C GLY A 128 10.75 15.22 -5.66
N ASP A 129 12.03 15.10 -6.04
CA ASP A 129 12.47 14.72 -7.39
C ASP A 129 12.53 13.20 -7.59
N ASN A 130 13.10 12.76 -8.71
CA ASN A 130 13.17 11.36 -9.09
C ASN A 130 14.01 10.52 -8.12
N THR A 131 15.02 11.14 -7.48
CA THR A 131 15.82 10.47 -6.45
C THR A 131 14.99 10.21 -5.21
N ALA A 132 14.25 11.22 -4.71
CA ALA A 132 13.37 11.05 -3.56
C ALA A 132 12.27 10.00 -3.81
N VAL A 133 11.72 9.96 -5.04
CA VAL A 133 10.75 8.94 -5.46
C VAL A 133 11.35 7.53 -5.43
N ALA A 134 12.57 7.36 -5.95
CA ALA A 134 13.25 6.07 -5.95
C ALA A 134 13.58 5.59 -4.53
N GLU A 135 14.10 6.48 -3.68
CA GLU A 135 14.39 6.20 -2.27
C GLU A 135 13.14 5.81 -1.49
N ARG A 136 12.01 6.50 -1.72
CA ARG A 136 10.71 6.14 -1.12
C ARG A 136 10.31 4.71 -1.47
N ARG A 137 10.30 4.37 -2.77
CA ARG A 137 9.91 3.04 -3.26
C ARG A 137 10.79 1.96 -2.64
N ASP A 138 12.11 2.13 -2.68
CA ASP A 138 13.06 1.17 -2.09
C ASP A 138 12.83 0.97 -0.59
N ALA A 139 12.61 2.05 0.14
CA ALA A 139 12.42 1.96 1.58
C ALA A 139 11.10 1.27 1.97
N ILE A 140 10.01 1.54 1.25
CA ILE A 140 8.73 0.83 1.43
C ILE A 140 8.90 -0.65 1.09
N SER A 141 9.51 -0.98 -0.06
CA SER A 141 9.78 -2.37 -0.46
C SER A 141 10.59 -3.12 0.59
N LYS A 142 11.60 -2.47 1.19
CA LYS A 142 12.41 -3.05 2.26
C LYS A 142 11.60 -3.29 3.54
N ALA A 143 10.80 -2.33 3.97
CA ALA A 143 9.90 -2.48 5.12
C ALA A 143 8.92 -3.65 4.89
N LEU A 144 8.31 -3.71 3.70
CA LEU A 144 7.39 -4.76 3.31
C LEU A 144 8.05 -6.14 3.28
N SER A 145 9.25 -6.25 2.71
CA SER A 145 10.03 -7.51 2.69
C SER A 145 10.38 -8.03 4.10
N THR A 146 10.33 -7.15 5.11
CA THR A 146 10.55 -7.50 6.51
C THR A 146 9.24 -7.94 7.16
N SER A 147 8.17 -7.14 7.03
CA SER A 147 6.87 -7.43 7.66
C SER A 147 6.20 -8.67 7.07
N ILE A 148 6.34 -8.90 5.76
CA ILE A 148 5.70 -10.03 5.06
C ILE A 148 6.22 -11.40 5.53
N LYS A 149 7.32 -11.46 6.28
CA LYS A 149 7.81 -12.72 6.84
C LYS A 149 6.98 -13.19 8.05
N ASN A 150 6.16 -12.31 8.61
CA ASN A 150 5.36 -12.59 9.80
C ASN A 150 3.86 -12.42 9.49
N PRO A 151 3.08 -13.51 9.38
CA PRO A 151 1.62 -13.43 9.13
C PRO A 151 0.87 -12.58 10.16
N LYS A 152 1.38 -12.50 11.39
CA LYS A 152 0.86 -11.65 12.47
C LYS A 152 0.98 -10.15 12.19
N GLN A 153 1.67 -9.78 11.11
CA GLN A 153 1.86 -8.42 10.60
C GLN A 153 1.28 -8.26 9.19
N ASP A 154 0.30 -9.07 8.79
CA ASP A 154 -0.36 -8.89 7.50
C ASP A 154 -1.11 -7.55 7.40
N TRP A 155 -1.61 -7.01 8.52
CA TRP A 155 -2.15 -5.65 8.57
C TRP A 155 -1.10 -4.60 8.22
N LEU A 156 0.09 -4.70 8.80
CA LEU A 156 1.22 -3.82 8.52
C LEU A 156 1.67 -3.97 7.06
N SER A 157 1.77 -5.22 6.59
CA SER A 157 2.14 -5.52 5.22
C SER A 157 1.13 -4.95 4.22
N GLY A 158 -0.18 -5.06 4.49
CA GLY A 158 -1.22 -4.43 3.68
C GLY A 158 -1.09 -2.91 3.61
N LEU A 159 -0.89 -2.23 4.75
CA LEU A 159 -0.63 -0.78 4.77
C LEU A 159 0.62 -0.37 3.98
N LEU A 160 1.67 -1.20 3.99
CA LEU A 160 2.89 -0.97 3.21
C LEU A 160 2.68 -1.21 1.71
N ILE A 161 1.84 -2.20 1.34
CA ILE A 161 1.43 -2.44 -0.05
C ILE A 161 0.64 -1.25 -0.58
N HIS A 162 -0.27 -0.69 0.23
CA HIS A 162 -0.98 0.55 -0.07
C HIS A 162 0.01 1.69 -0.38
N ALA A 163 0.89 1.99 0.58
CA ALA A 163 1.88 3.07 0.44
C ALA A 163 2.80 2.87 -0.77
N LEU A 164 3.15 1.62 -1.10
CA LEU A 164 3.92 1.28 -2.29
C LEU A 164 3.15 1.62 -3.57
N GLY A 165 1.87 1.22 -3.67
CA GLY A 165 1.01 1.58 -4.80
C GLY A 165 0.96 3.09 -5.02
N ASP A 166 0.74 3.84 -3.95
CA ASP A 166 0.69 5.30 -3.95
C ASP A 166 2.03 5.95 -4.35
N ALA A 167 3.16 5.36 -3.95
CA ALA A 167 4.50 5.82 -4.37
C ALA A 167 4.74 5.68 -5.89
N TYR A 168 3.99 4.81 -6.57
CA TYR A 168 3.99 4.73 -8.02
C TYR A 168 2.95 5.66 -8.64
N ALA A 169 1.71 5.65 -8.13
CA ALA A 169 0.59 6.43 -8.67
C ALA A 169 0.82 7.95 -8.55
N HIS A 170 1.28 8.42 -7.39
CA HIS A 170 1.33 9.85 -7.08
C HIS A 170 2.62 10.55 -7.51
N THR A 171 3.00 10.32 -8.76
CA THR A 171 4.13 10.99 -9.39
C THR A 171 3.71 11.69 -10.68
N ALA A 172 4.34 12.81 -11.00
CA ALA A 172 4.24 13.47 -12.30
C ALA A 172 5.23 12.86 -13.30
N ASN A 173 5.05 13.18 -14.59
CA ASN A 173 5.97 12.81 -15.67
C ASN A 173 6.14 11.30 -15.87
N ALA A 174 7.08 10.90 -16.73
CA ALA A 174 7.30 9.51 -17.12
C ALA A 174 8.02 8.74 -16.00
N TYR A 175 7.59 7.49 -15.79
CA TYR A 175 8.24 6.56 -14.86
C TYR A 175 9.75 6.44 -15.14
N GLY A 176 10.57 6.61 -14.10
CA GLY A 176 12.02 6.49 -14.14
C GLY A 176 12.75 7.62 -14.87
N SER A 177 12.05 8.67 -15.34
CA SER A 177 12.73 9.82 -15.95
C SER A 177 13.38 10.70 -14.88
N ILE A 178 14.42 11.44 -15.26
CA ILE A 178 15.05 12.47 -14.40
C ILE A 178 14.09 13.62 -14.03
N THR A 179 12.93 13.67 -14.69
CA THR A 179 11.87 14.64 -14.43
C THR A 179 10.69 14.04 -13.67
N GLU A 180 10.71 12.74 -13.35
CA GLU A 180 9.72 12.16 -12.44
C GLU A 180 9.81 12.87 -11.09
N ASN A 181 8.68 13.26 -10.53
CA ASN A 181 8.63 13.94 -9.24
C ASN A 181 7.35 13.54 -8.51
N ALA A 182 7.41 13.36 -7.19
CA ALA A 182 6.21 13.06 -6.43
C ALA A 182 5.28 14.28 -6.35
N TYR A 183 3.98 14.02 -6.24
CA TYR A 183 3.03 15.04 -5.83
C TYR A 183 3.25 15.37 -4.35
N GLY A 184 3.09 16.65 -3.99
CA GLY A 184 3.13 17.07 -2.59
C GLY A 184 1.76 16.93 -1.92
N PRO A 185 1.67 17.09 -0.58
CA PRO A 185 0.45 16.88 0.19
C PRO A 185 -0.72 17.80 -0.23
N TRP A 186 -0.40 18.91 -0.88
CA TRP A 186 -1.36 19.91 -1.36
C TRP A 186 -1.86 19.66 -2.78
N ILE A 187 -1.10 18.88 -3.56
CA ILE A 187 -1.36 18.65 -4.98
C ILE A 187 -2.04 17.29 -5.18
N GLY A 188 -1.92 16.34 -4.24
CA GLY A 188 -2.38 14.95 -4.40
C GLY A 188 -3.85 14.77 -4.82
N HIS A 189 -4.81 15.40 -4.12
CA HIS A 189 -6.24 15.17 -4.42
C HIS A 189 -7.11 16.43 -4.45
N ALA A 190 -6.65 17.57 -3.95
CA ALA A 190 -7.48 18.78 -3.95
C ALA A 190 -7.56 19.41 -5.35
N ILE A 191 -6.41 19.65 -5.99
CA ILE A 191 -6.32 20.43 -7.23
C ILE A 191 -6.57 19.58 -8.50
N PRO A 192 -6.02 18.35 -8.64
CA PRO A 192 -6.25 17.52 -9.82
C PRO A 192 -7.69 16.99 -9.92
N SER A 193 -8.34 16.70 -8.79
CA SER A 193 -9.76 16.33 -8.74
C SER A 193 -10.66 17.50 -9.18
N LEU A 194 -10.31 18.75 -8.84
CA LEU A 194 -10.96 19.95 -9.37
C LEU A 194 -10.73 20.14 -10.88
N LEU A 195 -9.63 19.62 -11.42
CA LEU A 195 -9.24 19.73 -12.84
C LEU A 195 -9.53 18.45 -13.66
N HIS A 196 -10.30 17.51 -13.12
CA HIS A 196 -10.66 16.23 -13.77
C HIS A 196 -9.46 15.38 -14.22
N ARG A 197 -8.32 15.47 -13.54
CA ARG A 197 -7.15 14.62 -13.78
C ARG A 197 -6.94 13.76 -12.55
N ASN A 198 -7.54 12.57 -12.53
CA ASN A 198 -7.25 11.59 -11.48
C ASN A 198 -5.83 11.02 -11.73
N PRO A 199 -4.84 11.28 -10.84
CA PRO A 199 -3.51 10.68 -10.97
C PRO A 199 -3.54 9.16 -10.84
N ASP A 200 -4.55 8.63 -10.17
CA ASP A 200 -4.72 7.21 -9.85
C ASP A 200 -5.27 6.43 -11.04
N ALA A 201 -5.76 7.12 -12.07
CA ALA A 201 -6.23 6.51 -13.29
C ALA A 201 -5.10 5.81 -14.08
N ILE A 202 -4.88 4.53 -13.77
CA ILE A 202 -3.95 3.58 -14.42
C ILE A 202 -4.11 3.55 -15.96
N ARG A 203 -5.29 3.94 -16.44
CA ARG A 203 -5.71 3.97 -17.85
C ARG A 203 -4.89 4.91 -18.74
N ARG A 204 -4.13 5.85 -18.16
CA ARG A 204 -3.30 6.80 -18.92
C ARG A 204 -2.00 6.11 -19.37
N PRO A 205 -1.50 6.33 -20.60
CA PRO A 205 -0.25 5.71 -21.06
C PRO A 205 0.96 5.94 -20.13
N LEU A 206 1.02 7.11 -19.48
CA LEU A 206 2.04 7.42 -18.47
C LEU A 206 1.84 6.65 -17.15
N ALA A 207 0.59 6.47 -16.72
CA ALA A 207 0.24 5.73 -15.53
C ALA A 207 0.46 4.22 -15.72
N ARG A 208 0.23 3.67 -16.92
CA ARG A 208 0.47 2.26 -17.24
C ARG A 208 1.90 1.82 -16.93
N LYS A 209 2.92 2.59 -17.31
CA LYS A 209 4.32 2.24 -17.00
C LYS A 209 4.60 2.25 -15.49
N LYS A 210 3.99 3.18 -14.75
CA LYS A 210 4.09 3.25 -13.30
C LYS A 210 3.42 2.05 -12.65
N TYR A 211 2.23 1.69 -13.12
CA TYR A 211 1.50 0.53 -12.64
C TYR A 211 2.27 -0.78 -12.90
N LEU A 212 2.84 -0.96 -14.11
CA LEU A 212 3.72 -2.11 -14.38
C LEU A 212 4.93 -2.14 -13.42
N GLY A 213 5.54 -0.98 -13.15
CA GLY A 213 6.62 -0.87 -12.18
C GLY A 213 6.20 -1.27 -10.76
N TYR A 214 5.00 -0.85 -10.32
CA TYR A 214 4.41 -1.24 -9.05
C TYR A 214 4.18 -2.75 -8.98
N VAL A 215 3.52 -3.33 -9.99
CA VAL A 215 3.25 -4.77 -10.06
C VAL A 215 4.52 -5.60 -10.01
N THR A 216 5.54 -5.22 -10.78
CA THR A 216 6.85 -5.89 -10.75
C THR A 216 7.50 -5.80 -9.38
N ASN A 217 7.56 -4.60 -8.79
CA ASN A 217 8.16 -4.44 -7.47
C ASN A 217 7.40 -5.23 -6.39
N LEU A 218 6.08 -5.17 -6.38
CA LEU A 218 5.26 -5.91 -5.43
C LEU A 218 5.45 -7.41 -5.59
N TYR A 219 5.47 -7.93 -6.82
CA TYR A 219 5.75 -9.34 -7.08
C TYR A 219 7.12 -9.73 -6.54
N ASP A 220 8.17 -8.98 -6.86
CA ASP A 220 9.54 -9.26 -6.41
C ASP A 220 9.66 -9.29 -4.89
N VAL A 221 8.96 -8.39 -4.18
CA VAL A 221 8.95 -8.34 -2.71
C VAL A 221 8.17 -9.50 -2.09
N LEU A 222 7.03 -9.86 -2.68
CA LEU A 222 6.17 -10.93 -2.19
C LEU A 222 6.66 -12.33 -2.60
N ARG A 223 7.56 -12.42 -3.59
CA ARG A 223 8.01 -13.67 -4.20
C ARG A 223 8.58 -14.65 -3.19
N GLN A 224 8.03 -15.86 -3.22
CA GLN A 224 8.48 -17.06 -2.51
C GLN A 224 9.14 -18.06 -3.49
N ASP A 225 9.85 -19.08 -2.98
CA ASP A 225 10.46 -20.14 -3.82
C ASP A 225 9.42 -20.89 -4.68
N SER A 226 8.18 -20.96 -4.22
CA SER A 226 7.06 -21.58 -4.93
C SER A 226 6.40 -20.69 -5.97
N SER A 227 6.80 -19.43 -6.13
CA SER A 227 6.10 -18.48 -7.01
C SER A 227 6.15 -18.90 -8.47
N SER A 228 5.14 -18.48 -9.24
CA SER A 228 5.07 -18.79 -10.68
C SER A 228 5.59 -17.64 -11.54
N ASP A 229 6.93 -17.57 -11.74
CA ASP A 229 7.55 -16.56 -12.60
C ASP A 229 6.98 -16.58 -14.03
N THR A 230 6.56 -17.77 -14.51
CA THR A 230 5.97 -17.94 -15.86
C THR A 230 4.57 -17.32 -15.96
N GLU A 231 3.71 -17.54 -14.96
CA GLU A 231 2.38 -16.92 -14.96
C GLU A 231 2.48 -15.41 -14.73
N PHE A 232 3.40 -14.98 -13.86
CA PHE A 232 3.67 -13.56 -13.67
C PHE A 232 4.11 -12.86 -14.96
N ALA A 233 5.02 -13.48 -15.72
CA ALA A 233 5.44 -12.95 -17.03
C ALA A 233 4.26 -12.81 -18.01
N LYS A 234 3.35 -13.80 -18.07
CA LYS A 234 2.14 -13.72 -18.92
C LYS A 234 1.22 -12.56 -18.50
N ILE A 235 1.09 -12.33 -17.19
CA ILE A 235 0.29 -11.22 -16.66
C ILE A 235 0.93 -9.88 -17.00
N LEU A 236 2.26 -9.76 -16.89
CA LEU A 236 2.97 -8.54 -17.31
C LEU A 236 2.81 -8.28 -18.80
N ASP A 237 2.95 -9.30 -19.65
CA ASP A 237 2.76 -9.19 -21.10
C ASP A 237 1.33 -8.74 -21.43
N PHE A 238 0.35 -9.34 -20.76
CA PHE A 238 -1.05 -8.97 -20.86
C PHE A 238 -1.29 -7.50 -20.46
N LEU A 239 -0.81 -7.08 -19.29
CA LEU A 239 -0.93 -5.70 -18.79
C LEU A 239 -0.22 -4.68 -19.69
N ALA A 240 0.93 -5.05 -20.26
CA ALA A 240 1.68 -4.21 -21.19
C ALA A 240 0.99 -4.06 -22.56
N GLY A 241 0.30 -5.12 -23.01
CA GLY A 241 -0.42 -5.18 -24.28
C GLY A 241 -1.69 -4.34 -24.35
N PHE A 242 -2.23 -3.86 -23.22
CA PHE A 242 -3.44 -3.04 -23.22
C PHE A 242 -3.21 -1.65 -23.79
N GLU A 243 -3.77 -1.38 -24.98
CA GLU A 243 -3.87 -0.04 -25.54
C GLU A 243 -5.21 0.61 -25.18
N CYS A 244 -5.16 1.57 -24.26
CA CYS A 244 -6.28 2.47 -24.01
C CYS A 244 -6.27 3.62 -25.00
N LYS A 245 -7.25 3.66 -25.91
CA LYS A 245 -7.41 4.75 -26.89
C LYS A 245 -8.02 6.02 -26.29
N SER A 246 -8.58 5.94 -25.10
CA SER A 246 -9.14 7.06 -24.32
C SER A 246 -9.10 6.73 -22.83
N ASP A 247 -9.43 7.70 -21.98
CA ASP A 247 -9.60 7.50 -20.53
C ASP A 247 -10.73 6.48 -20.21
N ASN A 248 -11.58 6.18 -21.19
CA ASN A 248 -12.58 5.11 -21.15
C ASN A 248 -12.05 3.86 -21.86
N CYS A 249 -11.23 3.08 -21.15
CA CYS A 249 -10.88 1.72 -21.56
C CYS A 249 -12.09 0.81 -21.30
N GLY A 250 -13.09 0.83 -22.20
CA GLY A 250 -14.36 0.10 -22.04
C GLY A 250 -14.22 -1.41 -21.82
N ASN A 251 -13.04 -1.98 -22.07
CA ASN A 251 -12.74 -3.40 -21.89
C ASN A 251 -11.78 -3.70 -20.73
N PHE A 252 -11.36 -2.70 -19.93
CA PHE A 252 -10.52 -2.96 -18.75
C PHE A 252 -11.30 -3.65 -17.62
N HIS A 253 -12.64 -3.60 -17.68
CA HIS A 253 -13.53 -4.42 -16.85
C HIS A 253 -13.67 -5.87 -17.32
N ALA A 254 -13.40 -6.16 -18.60
CA ALA A 254 -13.86 -7.38 -19.26
C ALA A 254 -12.95 -8.58 -19.04
N ALA A 255 -11.99 -8.47 -18.12
CA ALA A 255 -10.91 -9.43 -18.06
C ALA A 255 -10.90 -10.22 -16.74
N TYR A 256 -11.22 -9.62 -15.57
CA TYR A 256 -11.70 -10.40 -14.42
C TYR A 256 -13.20 -10.29 -14.45
N ASN A 257 -13.84 -11.36 -14.87
CA ASN A 257 -15.24 -11.53 -14.57
C ASN A 257 -15.39 -12.82 -13.80
N ASP A 258 -14.51 -13.04 -12.82
CA ASP A 258 -14.74 -14.05 -11.81
C ASP A 258 -15.59 -13.43 -10.72
N SER A 259 -16.92 -13.50 -10.90
CA SER A 259 -17.86 -13.08 -9.87
C SER A 259 -17.55 -13.70 -8.50
N GLN A 260 -16.89 -14.86 -8.48
CA GLN A 260 -16.50 -15.51 -7.23
C GLN A 260 -15.44 -14.74 -6.46
N SER A 261 -14.50 -14.07 -7.12
CA SER A 261 -13.49 -13.26 -6.46
C SER A 261 -14.08 -11.96 -5.91
N ASP A 262 -15.04 -11.36 -6.62
CA ASP A 262 -15.80 -10.20 -6.13
C ASP A 262 -16.63 -10.59 -4.90
N ASP A 263 -17.40 -11.67 -5.00
CA ASP A 263 -18.21 -12.20 -3.90
C ASP A 263 -17.31 -12.56 -2.70
N ALA A 264 -16.16 -13.19 -2.92
CA ALA A 264 -15.22 -13.56 -1.87
C ALA A 264 -14.61 -12.33 -1.18
N MET A 265 -14.20 -11.30 -1.93
CA MET A 265 -13.70 -10.06 -1.33
C MET A 265 -14.81 -9.30 -0.60
N GLU A 266 -16.02 -9.23 -1.15
CA GLU A 266 -17.15 -8.57 -0.51
C GLU A 266 -17.53 -9.29 0.80
N ASP A 267 -17.63 -10.62 0.78
CA ASP A 267 -17.92 -11.42 1.96
C ASP A 267 -16.79 -11.34 2.99
N PHE A 268 -15.53 -11.36 2.55
CA PHE A 268 -14.38 -11.20 3.44
C PHE A 268 -14.36 -9.80 4.07
N SER A 269 -14.54 -8.73 3.29
CA SER A 269 -14.58 -7.36 3.81
C SER A 269 -15.72 -7.18 4.82
N LYS A 270 -16.94 -7.67 4.52
CA LYS A 270 -18.05 -7.67 5.48
C LYS A 270 -17.73 -8.45 6.75
N CYS A 271 -17.10 -9.62 6.61
CA CYS A 271 -16.66 -10.40 7.75
C CYS A 271 -15.64 -9.62 8.60
N MET A 272 -14.67 -8.97 7.96
CA MET A 272 -13.68 -8.12 8.63
C MET A 272 -14.34 -6.94 9.33
N GLU A 273 -15.27 -6.23 8.71
CA GLU A 273 -16.01 -5.12 9.35
C GLU A 273 -16.79 -5.58 10.59
N LEU A 274 -17.35 -6.80 10.57
CA LEU A 274 -18.14 -7.34 11.68
C LEU A 274 -17.30 -7.91 12.82
N ASN A 275 -16.14 -8.49 12.50
CA ASN A 275 -15.35 -9.30 13.44
C ASN A 275 -13.99 -8.70 13.79
N SER A 276 -13.45 -7.84 12.92
CA SER A 276 -12.22 -7.11 13.19
C SER A 276 -12.52 -5.78 13.87
N ARG A 277 -11.61 -5.35 14.74
CA ARG A 277 -11.63 -3.98 15.24
C ARG A 277 -10.91 -3.09 14.24
N ASP A 278 -11.27 -1.82 14.25
CA ASP A 278 -10.47 -0.81 13.56
C ASP A 278 -9.01 -0.81 14.04
N LEU A 279 -8.11 -0.53 13.09
CA LEU A 279 -6.74 -0.21 13.42
C LEU A 279 -6.72 1.05 14.24
N LYS A 280 -5.96 1.03 15.32
CA LYS A 280 -5.73 2.22 16.13
C LYS A 280 -4.69 3.10 15.47
N ARG A 281 -4.74 4.38 15.82
CA ARG A 281 -3.83 5.38 15.27
C ARG A 281 -2.35 5.07 15.53
N ASP A 282 -2.00 4.48 16.68
CA ASP A 282 -0.63 4.08 17.02
C ASP A 282 -0.14 2.88 16.18
N GLU A 283 -1.03 1.97 15.79
CA GLU A 283 -0.73 0.88 14.87
C GLU A 283 -0.43 1.42 13.47
N VAL A 284 -1.29 2.30 12.95
CA VAL A 284 -1.05 2.96 11.65
C VAL A 284 0.21 3.83 11.71
N GLN A 285 0.45 4.53 12.81
CA GLN A 285 1.69 5.29 13.01
C GLN A 285 2.92 4.38 12.98
N SER A 286 2.85 3.16 13.52
CA SER A 286 3.98 2.23 13.46
C SER A 286 4.31 1.78 12.02
N ALA A 287 3.30 1.65 11.16
CA ALA A 287 3.52 1.42 9.73
C ALA A 287 4.21 2.63 9.08
N ILE A 288 3.71 3.84 9.35
CA ILE A 288 4.30 5.09 8.87
C ILE A 288 5.74 5.25 9.33
N ASP A 289 6.04 4.98 10.61
CA ASP A 289 7.37 5.13 11.18
C ASP A 289 8.37 4.11 10.63
N SER A 290 7.90 3.03 9.99
CA SER A 290 8.75 2.08 9.26
C SER A 290 9.21 2.60 7.89
N ILE A 291 8.58 3.67 7.37
CA ILE A 291 8.92 4.31 6.11
C ILE A 291 9.74 5.58 6.38
N PRO A 292 10.98 5.70 5.88
CA PRO A 292 11.79 6.91 6.00
C PRO A 292 11.09 8.14 5.42
N ARG A 293 11.12 9.28 6.10
CA ARG A 293 10.42 10.50 5.70
C ARG A 293 11.11 11.24 4.56
#